data_AF-A0A7J2KAX2-F1
#
_entry.id   AF-A0A7J2KAX2-F1
#
_cell.length_a   1.000
_cell.length_b   1.000
_cell.length_c   1.000
_cell.angle_alpha   90.00
_cell.angle_beta   90.00
_cell.angle_gamma   90.00
#
_symmetry.space_group_name_H-M   'P 1'
#
loop_
_entity.id
_entity.type
_entity.pdbx_description
1 polymer ?
#
loop_
_entity_poly.entity_id
_entity_poly.type
_entity_poly.pdbx_seq_one_letter_code
_entity_poly.pdbx_strand_id
1 'polypeptide(L)'
;MLHLYGCLDVVEIKEIPRVTEFRRIGAHSHIRGLGLTPEGKPKKVADGLVGQLEAREAAGIVVQMIREGKMAGRGVLLVGPPGTGKTAIAVAIARELGEDTPFVAMSASEIYSTELKKTEVLMQALRKGLRVRLKEKRRVYEGVIKELKIRKVRHPFNPYAWIPKEPKITLSTKDDEMTLTVSEDITIQLLQQGVRRGDVIWIDAETGKVYKVGKARGYEKARYYDVEATRLVEIPKGPVKKDKEIVHTLTLHDLDVYFAAQRAAITALFGFEMEREISPEIRKAVDEQVRKWVSEGRGEIVPGVLFIDDAHMLDIEAFSFLSRAMESELAPIIILATNRGLTKIRGTDIESPHGIPLDLLDRLLIIPTRPYTADEIREIIKIRAAEEDVELTDEALELLTKIGSETSLRYAVQLMEPARIIARRKGREEVRAEDIEEAKKLFVDVKQSVEHVKRYEQMFLK
;
A
#
# COMPACT_ATOMS: atom_id res chain seq x y z
N MET A 1 38.44 49.18 8.07
CA MET A 1 38.57 48.98 6.61
C MET A 1 38.88 47.49 6.39
N LEU A 2 37.85 46.65 6.49
CA LEU A 2 37.94 45.18 6.44
C LEU A 2 37.44 44.70 5.07
N HIS A 3 38.31 44.05 4.31
CA HIS A 3 37.97 43.29 3.11
C HIS A 3 37.34 41.96 3.51
N LEU A 4 36.03 41.80 3.31
CA LEU A 4 35.33 40.53 3.36
C LEU A 4 35.27 39.94 1.96
N TYR A 5 36.10 38.93 1.71
CA TYR A 5 35.95 38.00 0.60
C TYR A 5 34.67 37.18 0.82
N GLY A 6 33.67 37.39 -0.04
CA GLY A 6 32.49 36.53 -0.12
C GLY A 6 32.87 35.20 -0.75
N CYS A 7 32.74 34.13 0.03
CA CYS A 7 32.77 32.77 -0.45
C CYS A 7 31.60 32.58 -1.42
N LEU A 8 31.89 32.23 -2.67
CA LEU A 8 30.90 31.76 -3.63
C LEU A 8 30.51 30.35 -3.21
N ASP A 9 29.36 30.22 -2.53
CA ASP A 9 28.72 28.91 -2.35
C ASP A 9 28.36 28.36 -3.74
N VAL A 10 29.15 27.39 -4.19
CA VAL A 10 28.83 26.56 -5.33
C VAL A 10 27.57 25.78 -4.94
N VAL A 11 26.43 26.15 -5.53
CA VAL A 11 25.19 25.40 -5.38
C VAL A 11 25.38 24.02 -6.01
N GLU A 12 25.70 23.04 -5.17
CA GLU A 12 25.76 21.65 -5.54
C GLU A 12 24.33 21.17 -5.85
N ILE A 13 24.02 21.04 -7.15
CA ILE A 13 22.74 20.50 -7.60
C ILE A 13 22.75 19.00 -7.29
N LYS A 14 22.17 18.62 -6.16
CA LYS A 14 21.80 17.22 -5.89
C LYS A 14 20.56 16.90 -6.71
N GLU A 15 20.70 15.98 -7.67
CA GLU A 15 19.56 15.30 -8.25
C GLU A 15 18.73 14.70 -7.11
N ILE A 16 17.53 15.23 -6.91
CA ILE A 16 16.51 14.54 -6.12
C ILE A 16 16.22 13.29 -6.94
N PRO A 17 16.52 12.07 -6.43
CA PRO A 17 16.20 10.86 -7.16
C PRO A 17 14.71 10.94 -7.48
N ARG A 18 14.35 10.60 -8.72
CA ARG A 18 12.94 10.34 -9.05
C ARG A 18 12.40 9.54 -7.88
N VAL A 19 11.30 10.01 -7.29
CA VAL A 19 10.44 9.13 -6.52
C VAL A 19 9.84 8.18 -7.55
N THR A 20 10.65 7.23 -8.05
CA THR A 20 10.14 5.90 -8.31
C THR A 20 9.41 5.57 -7.04
N GLU A 21 8.07 5.45 -7.14
CA GLU A 21 7.29 4.75 -6.14
C GLU A 21 8.15 3.58 -5.69
N PHE A 22 8.78 3.70 -4.52
CA PHE A 22 9.63 2.66 -3.99
C PHE A 22 8.60 1.65 -3.49
N ARG A 23 8.01 0.90 -4.43
CA ARG A 23 7.43 -0.40 -4.12
C ARG A 23 8.62 -1.18 -3.62
N ARG A 24 8.90 -1.10 -2.31
CA ARG A 24 9.60 -2.18 -1.63
C ARG A 24 8.91 -3.43 -2.15
N ILE A 25 9.66 -4.27 -2.85
CA ILE A 25 9.24 -5.63 -3.19
C ILE A 25 9.03 -6.28 -1.82
N GLY A 26 7.83 -6.08 -1.27
CA GLY A 26 7.45 -6.68 -0.01
C GLY A 26 7.41 -8.17 -0.26
N ALA A 27 7.59 -8.97 0.78
CA ALA A 27 7.54 -10.43 0.66
C ALA A 27 6.23 -10.97 0.06
N HIS A 28 5.24 -10.15 -0.31
CA HIS A 28 3.96 -10.57 -0.88
C HIS A 28 3.53 -9.76 -2.12
N SER A 29 4.43 -9.01 -2.78
CA SER A 29 4.08 -8.17 -3.95
C SER A 29 3.66 -8.94 -5.20
N HIS A 30 4.02 -10.23 -5.32
CA HIS A 30 3.63 -11.11 -6.42
C HIS A 30 2.21 -11.66 -6.31
N ILE A 31 1.57 -11.53 -5.15
CA ILE A 31 0.26 -12.11 -4.90
C ILE A 31 -0.80 -11.22 -5.55
N ARG A 32 -1.55 -11.81 -6.49
CA ARG A 32 -2.58 -11.10 -7.27
C ARG A 32 -4.00 -11.46 -6.85
N GLY A 33 -4.18 -12.57 -6.13
CA GLY A 33 -5.50 -13.08 -5.73
C GLY A 33 -5.39 -14.47 -5.12
N LEU A 34 -6.54 -15.12 -4.87
CA LEU A 34 -6.58 -16.44 -4.26
C LEU A 34 -6.31 -17.59 -5.26
N GLY A 35 -6.32 -17.33 -6.57
CA GLY A 35 -6.06 -18.36 -7.58
C GLY A 35 -7.16 -19.42 -7.66
N LEU A 36 -8.41 -19.01 -7.50
CA LEU A 36 -9.59 -19.86 -7.52
C LEU A 36 -10.18 -19.96 -8.93
N THR A 37 -10.83 -21.07 -9.24
CA THR A 37 -11.70 -21.20 -10.42
C THR A 37 -13.04 -20.48 -10.19
N PRO A 38 -13.86 -20.25 -11.22
CA PRO A 38 -15.20 -19.69 -11.05
C PRO A 38 -16.10 -20.46 -10.06
N GLU A 39 -15.85 -21.76 -9.89
CA GLU A 39 -16.54 -22.63 -8.94
C GLU A 39 -15.98 -22.55 -7.51
N GLY A 40 -14.98 -21.69 -7.26
CA GLY A 40 -14.35 -21.50 -5.96
C GLY A 40 -13.21 -22.47 -5.64
N LYS A 41 -12.79 -23.33 -6.57
CA LYS A 41 -11.74 -24.34 -6.32
C LYS A 41 -10.33 -23.77 -6.58
N PRO A 42 -9.36 -24.01 -5.69
CA PRO A 42 -7.99 -23.50 -5.86
C PRO A 42 -7.20 -24.30 -6.89
N LYS A 43 -6.46 -23.59 -7.76
CA LYS A 43 -5.44 -24.22 -8.62
C LYS A 43 -4.13 -24.42 -7.84
N LYS A 44 -3.37 -25.49 -8.14
CA LYS A 44 -2.10 -25.81 -7.47
C LYS A 44 -1.10 -24.63 -7.44
N VAL A 45 -0.97 -23.94 -8.57
CA VAL A 45 -0.18 -22.71 -8.71
C VAL A 45 -1.03 -21.70 -9.48
N ALA A 46 -1.37 -20.56 -8.86
CA ALA A 46 -2.11 -19.48 -9.50
C ALA A 46 -2.00 -18.17 -8.70
N ASP A 47 -2.01 -17.04 -9.39
CA ASP A 47 -2.05 -15.68 -8.81
C ASP A 47 -0.98 -15.41 -7.73
N GLY A 48 0.19 -16.02 -7.90
CA GLY A 48 1.32 -15.90 -6.97
C GLY A 48 1.24 -16.83 -5.76
N LEU A 49 0.16 -17.60 -5.59
CA LEU A 49 0.04 -18.61 -4.54
C LEU A 49 0.37 -20.01 -5.06
N VAL A 50 1.01 -20.80 -4.19
CA VAL A 50 1.35 -22.21 -4.41
C VAL A 50 0.77 -23.02 -3.27
N GLY A 51 0.11 -24.13 -3.59
CA GLY A 51 -0.42 -25.05 -2.57
C GLY A 51 -1.50 -24.40 -1.69
N GLN A 52 -1.52 -24.77 -0.40
CA GLN A 52 -2.51 -24.34 0.61
C GLN A 52 -3.96 -24.39 0.09
N LEU A 53 -4.31 -25.48 -0.57
CA LEU A 53 -5.57 -25.58 -1.31
C LEU A 53 -6.76 -25.38 -0.36
N GLU A 54 -6.79 -26.12 0.74
CA GLU A 54 -7.89 -26.06 1.71
C GLU A 54 -8.03 -24.66 2.32
N ALA A 55 -6.91 -24.02 2.66
CA ALA A 55 -6.92 -22.67 3.24
C ALA A 55 -7.36 -21.60 2.23
N ARG A 56 -7.00 -21.76 0.94
CA ARG A 56 -7.40 -20.85 -0.15
C ARG A 56 -8.87 -21.01 -0.51
N GLU A 57 -9.38 -22.23 -0.51
CA GLU A 57 -10.81 -22.51 -0.69
C GLU A 57 -11.63 -21.88 0.44
N ALA A 58 -11.22 -22.09 1.70
CA ALA A 58 -11.85 -21.45 2.86
C ALA A 58 -11.78 -19.92 2.78
N ALA A 59 -10.65 -19.36 2.36
CA ALA A 59 -10.50 -17.92 2.13
C ALA A 59 -11.43 -17.42 1.01
N GLY A 60 -11.67 -18.22 -0.04
CA GLY A 60 -12.64 -17.92 -1.10
C GLY A 60 -14.07 -17.82 -0.58
N ILE A 61 -14.46 -18.75 0.30
CA ILE A 61 -15.76 -18.70 0.99
C ILE A 61 -15.87 -17.44 1.85
N VAL A 62 -14.80 -17.08 2.59
CA VAL A 62 -14.76 -15.82 3.35
C VAL A 62 -14.95 -14.61 2.44
N VAL A 63 -14.27 -14.54 1.30
CA VAL A 63 -14.44 -13.45 0.32
C VAL A 63 -15.90 -13.37 -0.15
N GLN A 64 -16.53 -14.51 -0.43
CA GLN A 64 -17.94 -14.54 -0.80
C GLN A 64 -18.85 -14.03 0.34
N MET A 65 -18.61 -14.46 1.58
CA MET A 65 -19.34 -13.96 2.75
C MET A 65 -19.19 -12.45 2.94
N ILE A 66 -18.00 -11.90 2.69
CA ILE A 66 -17.74 -10.46 2.75
C ILE A 66 -18.57 -9.73 1.68
N ARG A 67 -18.53 -10.22 0.43
CA ARG A 67 -19.31 -9.63 -0.69
C ARG A 67 -20.82 -9.69 -0.44
N GLU A 68 -21.30 -10.72 0.26
CA GLU A 68 -22.70 -10.89 0.66
C GLU A 68 -23.08 -10.13 1.96
N GLY A 69 -22.13 -9.45 2.61
CA GLY A 69 -22.37 -8.72 3.86
C GLY A 69 -22.61 -9.61 5.09
N LYS A 70 -22.19 -10.88 5.06
CA LYS A 70 -22.43 -11.89 6.10
C LYS A 70 -21.29 -12.02 7.13
N MET A 71 -20.42 -11.01 7.20
CA MET A 71 -19.27 -10.97 8.13
C MET A 71 -19.48 -10.10 9.37
N ALA A 72 -20.65 -9.47 9.53
CA ALA A 72 -20.94 -8.66 10.71
C ALA A 72 -20.73 -9.46 12.02
N GLY A 73 -19.97 -8.91 12.96
CA GLY A 73 -19.63 -9.56 14.22
C GLY A 73 -18.65 -10.73 14.11
N ARG A 74 -18.04 -10.97 12.93
CA ARG A 74 -17.12 -12.09 12.69
C ARG A 74 -15.76 -11.62 12.21
N GLY A 75 -14.71 -12.28 12.69
CA GLY A 75 -13.35 -12.13 12.17
C GLY A 75 -12.83 -13.43 11.56
N VAL A 76 -11.61 -13.40 11.06
CA VAL A 76 -10.90 -14.59 10.54
C VAL A 76 -9.65 -14.80 11.38
N LEU A 77 -9.35 -16.06 11.71
CA LEU A 77 -8.11 -16.45 12.37
C LEU A 77 -7.33 -17.40 11.47
N LEU A 78 -6.17 -16.97 10.98
CA LEU A 78 -5.22 -17.80 10.26
C LEU A 78 -4.27 -18.47 11.27
N VAL A 79 -4.31 -19.80 11.33
CA VAL A 79 -3.51 -20.58 12.28
C VAL A 79 -2.52 -21.45 11.52
N GLY A 80 -1.29 -21.54 12.01
CA GLY A 80 -0.37 -22.59 11.58
C GLY A 80 1.09 -22.23 11.78
N PRO A 81 2.02 -23.16 11.50
CA PRO A 81 3.45 -22.94 11.70
C PRO A 81 4.00 -21.67 11.03
N PRO A 82 5.16 -21.16 11.47
CA PRO A 82 5.86 -20.09 10.75
C PRO A 82 6.16 -20.50 9.30
N GLY A 83 5.99 -19.58 8.36
CA GLY A 83 6.34 -19.81 6.95
C GLY A 83 5.31 -20.58 6.13
N THR A 84 4.08 -20.81 6.62
CA THR A 84 2.99 -21.50 5.88
C THR A 84 2.09 -20.58 5.04
N GLY A 85 2.46 -19.30 4.89
CA GLY A 85 1.75 -18.37 4.01
C GLY A 85 0.50 -17.69 4.60
N LYS A 86 0.36 -17.59 5.94
CA LYS A 86 -0.75 -16.87 6.58
C LYS A 86 -0.90 -15.43 6.05
N THR A 87 0.16 -14.63 6.11
CA THR A 87 0.17 -13.26 5.57
C THR A 87 -0.11 -13.22 4.06
N ALA A 88 0.38 -14.22 3.31
CA ALA A 88 0.12 -14.35 1.88
C ALA A 88 -1.38 -14.56 1.57
N ILE A 89 -2.05 -15.41 2.35
CA ILE A 89 -3.49 -15.64 2.22
C ILE A 89 -4.29 -14.39 2.59
N ALA A 90 -3.90 -13.66 3.65
CA ALA A 90 -4.57 -12.41 4.03
C ALA A 90 -4.47 -11.34 2.92
N VAL A 91 -3.28 -11.19 2.31
CA VAL A 91 -3.09 -10.30 1.15
C VAL A 91 -3.94 -10.77 -0.03
N ALA A 92 -4.00 -12.07 -0.30
CA ALA A 92 -4.82 -12.63 -1.37
C ALA A 92 -6.32 -12.37 -1.17
N ILE A 93 -6.83 -12.50 0.06
CA ILE A 93 -8.22 -12.13 0.40
C ILE A 93 -8.48 -10.66 0.05
N ALA A 94 -7.59 -9.75 0.45
CA ALA A 94 -7.75 -8.33 0.16
C ALA A 94 -7.74 -8.03 -1.34
N ARG A 95 -6.87 -8.71 -2.11
CA ARG A 95 -6.82 -8.59 -3.57
C ARG A 95 -8.07 -9.12 -4.25
N GLU A 96 -8.60 -10.24 -3.76
CA GLU A 96 -9.84 -10.83 -4.27
C GLU A 96 -11.05 -9.91 -4.03
N LEU A 97 -11.08 -9.14 -2.93
CA LEU A 97 -12.12 -8.13 -2.67
C LEU A 97 -12.05 -6.95 -3.66
N GLY A 98 -10.87 -6.69 -4.22
CA GLY A 98 -10.63 -5.69 -5.27
C GLY A 98 -9.26 -5.05 -5.13
N GLU A 99 -8.66 -4.61 -6.24
CA GLU A 99 -7.33 -3.97 -6.23
C GLU A 99 -7.27 -2.70 -5.36
N ASP A 100 -8.40 -2.01 -5.25
CA ASP A 100 -8.60 -0.79 -4.46
C ASP A 100 -9.04 -1.06 -3.02
N THR A 101 -9.07 -2.32 -2.57
CA THR A 101 -9.42 -2.66 -1.19
C THR A 101 -8.29 -2.23 -0.26
N PRO A 102 -8.54 -1.39 0.77
CA PRO A 102 -7.52 -1.07 1.77
C PRO A 102 -7.03 -2.33 2.47
N PHE A 103 -5.71 -2.49 2.57
CA PHE A 103 -5.09 -3.55 3.35
C PHE A 103 -4.15 -2.91 4.37
N VAL A 104 -4.53 -2.96 5.64
CA VAL A 104 -3.71 -2.49 6.76
C VAL A 104 -3.11 -3.70 7.42
N ALA A 105 -1.79 -3.80 7.42
CA ALA A 105 -1.07 -4.84 8.14
C ALA A 105 -0.33 -4.23 9.33
N MET A 106 -0.38 -4.91 10.47
CA MET A 106 0.40 -4.58 11.65
C MET A 106 0.80 -5.86 12.39
N SER A 107 1.94 -5.84 13.08
CA SER A 107 2.23 -6.81 14.13
C SER A 107 1.45 -6.44 15.39
N ALA A 108 0.94 -7.45 16.10
CA ALA A 108 0.33 -7.26 17.42
C ALA A 108 1.24 -6.52 18.41
N SER A 109 2.57 -6.64 18.27
CA SER A 109 3.51 -5.94 19.16
C SER A 109 3.58 -4.42 18.91
N GLU A 110 3.13 -3.94 17.75
CA GLU A 110 3.15 -2.51 17.39
C GLU A 110 2.15 -1.67 18.19
N ILE A 111 1.18 -2.30 18.87
CA ILE A 111 0.22 -1.57 19.72
C ILE A 111 0.88 -0.96 20.96
N TYR A 112 2.03 -1.49 21.38
CA TYR A 112 2.74 -1.05 22.56
C TYR A 112 3.63 0.14 22.21
N SER A 113 3.03 1.33 22.21
CA SER A 113 3.71 2.61 21.98
C SER A 113 3.94 3.37 23.28
N THR A 114 5.05 4.10 23.36
CA THR A 114 5.30 5.07 24.45
C THR A 114 4.55 6.39 24.24
N GLU A 115 4.15 6.68 23.00
CA GLU A 115 3.54 7.96 22.62
C GLU A 115 2.02 7.91 22.53
N LEU A 116 1.46 6.74 22.21
CA LEU A 116 0.03 6.54 21.98
C LEU A 116 -0.49 5.40 22.83
N LYS A 117 -1.74 5.51 23.29
CA LYS A 117 -2.43 4.39 23.95
C LYS A 117 -2.61 3.22 22.97
N LYS A 118 -2.58 1.99 23.50
CA LYS A 118 -2.81 0.75 22.71
C LYS A 118 -4.11 0.82 21.91
N THR A 119 -5.19 1.29 22.56
CA THR A 119 -6.52 1.44 21.94
C THR A 119 -6.52 2.51 20.85
N GLU A 120 -5.69 3.55 20.96
CA GLU A 120 -5.55 4.58 19.93
C GLU A 120 -4.82 4.03 18.70
N VAL A 121 -3.75 3.25 18.89
CA VAL A 121 -3.05 2.58 17.77
C VAL A 121 -4.01 1.64 17.02
N LEU A 122 -4.77 0.82 17.76
CA LEU A 122 -5.77 -0.07 17.17
C LEU A 122 -6.90 0.70 16.48
N MET A 123 -7.37 1.80 17.06
CA MET A 123 -8.39 2.64 16.45
C MET A 123 -7.90 3.25 15.13
N GLN A 124 -6.67 3.76 15.09
CA GLN A 124 -6.07 4.25 13.85
C GLN A 124 -5.97 3.16 12.79
N ALA A 125 -5.57 1.94 13.18
CA ALA A 125 -5.50 0.82 12.26
C ALA A 125 -6.87 0.44 11.68
N LEU A 126 -7.92 0.41 12.51
CA LEU A 126 -9.30 0.19 12.07
C LEU A 126 -9.77 1.28 11.10
N ARG A 127 -9.51 2.57 11.42
CA ARG A 127 -9.94 3.70 10.58
C ARG A 127 -9.14 3.81 9.27
N LYS A 128 -7.87 3.40 9.26
CA LYS A 128 -7.08 3.24 8.02
C LYS A 128 -7.63 2.10 7.14
N GLY A 129 -8.25 1.08 7.75
CA GLY A 129 -8.89 -0.03 7.06
C GLY A 129 -10.22 0.34 6.37
N LEU A 130 -10.71 1.57 6.55
CA LEU A 130 -11.99 2.02 6.02
C LEU A 130 -11.77 3.17 5.05
N ARG A 131 -12.25 3.00 3.82
CA ARG A 131 -12.08 3.97 2.74
C ARG A 131 -13.40 4.61 2.39
N VAL A 132 -13.40 5.91 2.15
CA VAL A 132 -14.53 6.69 1.68
C VAL A 132 -14.23 7.14 0.26
N ARG A 133 -15.05 6.70 -0.70
CA ARG A 133 -15.01 7.20 -2.08
C ARG A 133 -16.06 8.29 -2.22
N LEU A 134 -15.63 9.52 -2.44
CA LEU A 134 -16.50 10.66 -2.67
C LEU A 134 -16.58 10.95 -4.16
N LYS A 135 -17.79 10.98 -4.69
CA LYS A 135 -18.09 11.33 -6.08
C LYS A 135 -18.52 12.78 -6.12
N GLU A 136 -17.73 13.61 -6.78
CA GLU A 136 -18.03 15.01 -6.99
C GLU A 136 -18.18 15.30 -8.47
N LYS A 137 -19.31 15.88 -8.87
CA LYS A 137 -19.50 16.38 -10.24
C LYS A 137 -18.96 17.80 -10.31
N ARG A 138 -17.88 18.00 -11.06
CA ARG A 138 -17.33 19.32 -11.35
C ARG A 138 -17.59 19.67 -12.79
N ARG A 139 -17.94 20.93 -13.05
CA ARG A 139 -17.96 21.45 -14.41
C ARG A 139 -16.53 21.73 -14.84
N VAL A 140 -16.10 21.16 -15.96
CA VAL A 140 -14.72 21.26 -16.44
C VAL A 140 -14.67 21.63 -17.92
N TYR A 141 -13.53 22.17 -18.33
CA TYR A 141 -13.13 22.27 -19.72
C TYR A 141 -12.06 21.21 -19.99
N GLU A 142 -12.39 20.15 -20.73
CA GLU A 142 -11.49 19.03 -21.02
C GLU A 142 -11.24 18.91 -22.54
N GLY A 143 -9.99 18.70 -22.93
CA GLY A 143 -9.64 18.49 -24.32
C GLY A 143 -8.13 18.42 -24.55
N VAL A 144 -7.74 18.10 -25.78
CA VAL A 144 -6.36 18.25 -26.24
C VAL A 144 -6.07 19.72 -26.56
N ILE A 145 -4.90 20.20 -26.15
CA ILE A 145 -4.42 21.54 -26.52
C ILE A 145 -4.09 21.53 -28.02
N LYS A 146 -4.92 22.19 -28.81
CA LYS A 146 -4.69 22.41 -30.24
C LYS A 146 -3.85 23.65 -30.49
N GLU A 147 -4.10 24.72 -29.73
CA GLU A 147 -3.36 25.97 -29.80
C GLU A 147 -3.17 26.56 -28.39
N LEU A 148 -1.98 27.14 -28.15
CA LEU A 148 -1.62 27.83 -26.91
C LEU A 148 -0.92 29.14 -27.28
N LYS A 149 -1.64 30.26 -27.21
CA LYS A 149 -1.13 31.60 -27.50
C LYS A 149 -0.97 32.37 -26.20
N ILE A 150 0.25 32.44 -25.67
CA ILE A 150 0.58 33.21 -24.46
C ILE A 150 1.16 34.56 -24.88
N ARG A 151 0.45 35.65 -24.58
CA ARG A 151 0.95 37.01 -24.81
C ARG A 151 1.78 37.43 -23.60
N LYS A 152 3.07 37.73 -23.78
CA LYS A 152 3.97 38.16 -22.70
C LYS A 152 4.08 39.68 -22.70
N VAL A 153 3.88 40.31 -21.56
CA VAL A 153 4.11 41.74 -21.32
C VAL A 153 5.21 41.92 -20.27
N ARG A 154 5.93 43.04 -20.29
CA ARG A 154 6.96 43.31 -19.27
C ARG A 154 6.31 43.63 -17.92
N HIS A 155 6.89 43.13 -16.84
CA HIS A 155 6.41 43.40 -15.48
C HIS A 155 6.56 44.90 -15.15
N PRO A 156 5.50 45.58 -14.64
CA PRO A 156 5.52 47.03 -14.41
C PRO A 156 6.67 47.50 -13.50
N PHE A 157 7.05 46.67 -12.53
CA PHE A 157 8.05 47.00 -11.51
C PHE A 157 9.37 46.22 -11.62
N ASN A 158 9.49 45.29 -12.57
CA ASN A 158 10.70 44.49 -12.77
C ASN A 158 10.98 44.34 -14.28
N PRO A 159 11.86 45.17 -14.86
CA PRO A 159 12.12 45.17 -16.31
C PRO A 159 12.66 43.84 -16.87
N TYR A 160 13.15 42.96 -15.99
CA TYR A 160 13.70 41.65 -16.36
C TYR A 160 12.67 40.51 -16.21
N ALA A 161 11.49 40.78 -15.64
CA ALA A 161 10.42 39.80 -15.50
C ALA A 161 9.33 40.00 -16.56
N TRP A 162 8.82 38.88 -17.08
CA TRP A 162 7.73 38.84 -18.05
C TRP A 162 6.48 38.31 -17.38
N ILE A 163 5.36 39.02 -17.54
CA ILE A 163 4.04 38.60 -17.09
C ILE A 163 3.28 38.01 -18.28
N PRO A 164 2.74 36.79 -18.18
CA PRO A 164 1.77 36.30 -19.15
C PRO A 164 0.43 37.02 -18.98
N LYS A 165 -0.09 37.65 -20.04
CA LYS A 165 -1.40 38.32 -20.01
C LYS A 165 -2.38 37.60 -20.95
N GLU A 166 -3.48 37.13 -20.37
CA GLU A 166 -4.68 36.60 -21.05
C GLU A 166 -4.38 35.64 -22.22
N PRO A 167 -3.80 34.45 -21.98
CA PRO A 167 -3.60 33.52 -23.07
C PRO A 167 -4.92 33.08 -23.66
N LYS A 168 -4.90 32.89 -24.98
CA LYS A 168 -5.93 32.14 -25.66
C LYS A 168 -5.46 30.70 -25.80
N ILE A 169 -6.24 29.77 -25.25
CA ILE A 169 -6.04 28.34 -25.43
C ILE A 169 -7.17 27.79 -26.27
N THR A 170 -6.87 26.85 -27.15
CA THR A 170 -7.88 26.12 -27.92
C THR A 170 -7.84 24.67 -27.51
N LEU A 171 -8.91 24.22 -26.88
CA LEU A 171 -9.14 22.84 -26.48
C LEU A 171 -10.03 22.16 -27.53
N SER A 172 -9.69 20.93 -27.88
CA SER A 172 -10.43 20.12 -28.84
C SER A 172 -10.71 18.73 -28.26
N THR A 173 -11.90 18.22 -28.51
CA THR A 173 -12.29 16.83 -28.30
C THR A 173 -12.54 16.18 -29.66
N LYS A 174 -12.98 14.91 -29.68
CA LYS A 174 -13.41 14.27 -30.93
C LYS A 174 -14.67 14.91 -31.54
N ASP A 175 -15.46 15.62 -30.73
CA ASP A 175 -16.81 16.06 -31.08
C ASP A 175 -16.99 17.59 -31.02
N ASP A 176 -16.05 18.33 -30.43
CA ASP A 176 -16.16 19.77 -30.18
C ASP A 176 -14.79 20.47 -30.14
N GLU A 177 -14.78 21.77 -30.37
CA GLU A 177 -13.59 22.62 -30.27
C GLU A 177 -13.96 23.98 -29.70
N MET A 178 -13.24 24.41 -28.67
CA MET A 178 -13.53 25.63 -27.94
C MET A 178 -12.24 26.41 -27.66
N THR A 179 -12.27 27.71 -27.95
CA THR A 179 -11.20 28.64 -27.58
C THR A 179 -11.58 29.40 -26.33
N LEU A 180 -10.70 29.36 -25.32
CA LEU A 180 -10.89 29.99 -24.01
C LEU A 180 -9.82 31.07 -23.82
N THR A 181 -10.23 32.21 -23.26
CA THR A 181 -9.29 33.15 -22.65
C THR A 181 -9.10 32.74 -21.19
N VAL A 182 -7.86 32.49 -20.77
CA VAL A 182 -7.57 32.01 -19.40
C VAL A 182 -6.90 33.09 -18.55
N SER A 183 -7.05 32.97 -17.22
CA SER A 183 -6.45 33.88 -16.26
C SER A 183 -4.93 33.72 -16.18
N GLU A 184 -4.25 34.67 -15.55
CA GLU A 184 -2.82 34.61 -15.27
C GLU A 184 -2.46 33.34 -14.47
N ASP A 185 -3.23 33.01 -13.43
CA ASP A 185 -3.01 31.82 -12.59
C ASP A 185 -3.08 30.50 -13.38
N ILE A 186 -4.07 30.37 -14.27
CA ILE A 186 -4.19 29.21 -15.16
C ILE A 186 -2.96 29.14 -16.07
N THR A 187 -2.49 30.30 -16.55
CA THR A 187 -1.31 30.37 -17.41
C THR A 187 -0.05 29.90 -16.71
N ILE A 188 0.16 30.36 -15.47
CA ILE A 188 1.29 29.98 -14.64
C ILE A 188 1.27 28.47 -14.41
N GLN A 189 0.10 27.89 -14.08
CA GLN A 189 -0.05 26.45 -13.92
C GLN A 189 0.27 25.68 -15.22
N LEU A 190 -0.23 26.13 -16.38
CA LEU A 190 0.07 25.51 -17.67
C LEU A 190 1.58 25.52 -17.97
N LEU A 191 2.26 26.62 -17.67
CA LEU A 191 3.71 26.77 -17.86
C LEU A 191 4.51 25.88 -16.90
N GLN A 192 4.14 25.88 -15.61
CA GLN A 192 4.79 25.05 -14.57
C GLN A 192 4.64 23.55 -14.85
N GLN A 193 3.48 23.12 -15.38
CA GLN A 193 3.23 21.73 -15.78
C GLN A 193 3.80 21.39 -17.16
N GLY A 194 4.49 22.33 -17.83
CA GLY A 194 5.06 22.14 -19.16
C GLY A 194 4.02 21.73 -20.20
N VAL A 195 2.80 22.27 -20.12
CA VAL A 195 1.71 21.95 -21.04
C VAL A 195 2.01 22.51 -22.43
N ARG A 196 1.91 21.65 -23.45
CA ARG A 196 2.21 21.96 -24.86
C ARG A 196 1.07 21.51 -25.77
N ARG A 197 1.12 21.94 -27.03
CA ARG A 197 0.22 21.43 -28.08
C ARG A 197 0.31 19.90 -28.15
N GLY A 198 -0.84 19.24 -28.14
CA GLY A 198 -0.97 17.79 -28.11
C GLY A 198 -1.14 17.21 -26.69
N ASP A 199 -1.01 17.99 -25.63
CA ASP A 199 -1.30 17.52 -24.28
C ASP A 199 -2.83 17.54 -24.02
N VAL A 200 -3.34 16.48 -23.39
CA VAL A 200 -4.71 16.41 -22.88
C VAL A 200 -4.73 16.98 -21.48
N ILE A 201 -5.56 17.99 -21.27
CA ILE A 201 -5.76 18.62 -19.97
C ILE A 201 -7.25 18.70 -19.64
N TRP A 202 -7.53 18.94 -18.36
CA TRP A 202 -8.80 19.53 -17.97
C TRP A 202 -8.60 20.66 -16.97
N ILE A 203 -9.50 21.64 -17.04
CA ILE A 203 -9.51 22.82 -16.18
C ILE A 203 -10.83 22.81 -15.42
N ASP A 204 -10.75 22.87 -14.10
CA ASP A 204 -11.92 23.04 -13.25
C ASP A 204 -12.53 24.44 -13.47
N ALA A 205 -13.82 24.51 -13.80
CA ALA A 205 -14.47 25.77 -14.16
C ALA A 205 -14.70 26.70 -12.96
N GLU A 206 -14.68 26.18 -11.73
CA GLU A 206 -14.91 26.95 -10.50
C GLU A 206 -13.59 27.39 -9.87
N THR A 207 -12.63 26.47 -9.75
CA THR A 207 -11.36 26.74 -9.08
C THR A 207 -10.26 27.24 -10.02
N GLY A 208 -10.40 27.04 -11.33
CA GLY A 208 -9.35 27.36 -12.30
C GLY A 208 -8.12 26.46 -12.19
N LYS A 209 -8.19 25.35 -11.45
CA LYS A 209 -7.07 24.41 -11.31
C LYS A 209 -6.90 23.59 -12.58
N VAL A 210 -5.65 23.46 -13.03
CA VAL A 210 -5.28 22.76 -14.27
C VAL A 210 -4.71 21.38 -13.97
N TYR A 211 -5.17 20.38 -14.71
CA TYR A 211 -4.72 18.99 -14.58
C TYR A 211 -4.24 18.45 -15.93
N LYS A 212 -2.96 18.15 -16.05
CA LYS A 212 -2.37 17.46 -17.21
C LYS A 212 -2.57 15.94 -17.11
N VAL A 213 -3.30 15.38 -18.07
CA VAL A 213 -3.65 13.94 -18.10
C VAL A 213 -2.58 13.12 -18.82
N GLY A 214 -2.04 13.65 -19.91
CA GLY A 214 -1.05 12.96 -20.74
C GLY A 214 -0.99 13.56 -22.13
N LYS A 215 -0.35 12.85 -23.07
CA LYS A 215 -0.21 13.29 -24.47
C LYS A 215 -1.18 12.53 -25.37
N ALA A 216 -1.90 13.26 -26.22
CA ALA A 216 -2.91 12.70 -27.11
C ALA A 216 -2.26 11.79 -28.17
N ARG A 217 -2.80 10.59 -28.34
CA ARG A 217 -2.46 9.70 -29.47
C ARG A 217 -2.74 10.41 -30.80
N GLY A 218 -1.78 10.35 -31.74
CA GLY A 218 -1.87 11.02 -33.05
C GLY A 218 -1.28 12.44 -33.11
N TYR A 219 -0.85 13.02 -31.98
CA TYR A 219 -0.09 14.28 -31.92
C TYR A 219 1.43 14.04 -31.85
N GLU A 220 1.88 12.83 -32.20
CA GLU A 220 3.28 12.45 -32.23
C GLU A 220 4.00 13.24 -33.32
N LYS A 221 4.80 14.23 -32.94
CA LYS A 221 5.87 14.70 -33.82
C LYS A 221 7.00 13.68 -33.73
N ALA A 222 7.39 13.14 -34.88
CA ALA A 222 8.67 12.47 -35.05
C ALA A 222 9.80 13.45 -34.70
N ARG A 223 10.23 13.48 -33.44
CA ARG A 223 11.53 14.00 -33.03
C ARG A 223 12.05 13.12 -31.90
N TYR A 224 13.18 12.50 -32.21
CA TYR A 224 14.10 11.87 -31.28
C TYR A 224 14.40 12.80 -30.08
N TYR A 225 14.59 12.16 -28.92
CA TYR A 225 15.04 12.73 -27.64
C TYR A 225 14.01 13.53 -26.84
N ASP A 226 13.04 12.84 -26.22
CA ASP A 226 12.59 13.20 -24.88
C ASP A 226 12.56 11.90 -24.05
N VAL A 227 13.46 11.80 -23.06
CA VAL A 227 13.66 10.63 -22.17
C VAL A 227 12.56 10.56 -21.08
N GLU A 228 11.45 11.24 -21.30
CA GLU A 228 10.29 11.22 -20.40
C GLU A 228 9.25 10.23 -20.90
N ALA A 229 8.97 9.22 -20.07
CA ALA A 229 7.87 8.27 -20.25
C ALA A 229 6.53 9.02 -20.20
N THR A 230 6.15 9.64 -21.32
CA THR A 230 4.94 10.45 -21.39
C THR A 230 3.74 9.52 -21.52
N ARG A 231 2.82 9.57 -20.56
CA ARG A 231 1.58 8.78 -20.59
C ARG A 231 0.76 9.14 -21.83
N LEU A 232 0.62 8.19 -22.75
CA LEU A 232 -0.22 8.33 -23.94
C LEU A 232 -1.69 8.13 -23.56
N VAL A 233 -2.54 9.05 -23.98
CA VAL A 233 -3.97 9.05 -23.66
C VAL A 233 -4.80 9.29 -24.92
N GLU A 234 -6.04 8.81 -24.92
CA GLU A 234 -6.96 9.08 -26.02
C GLU A 234 -7.46 10.53 -26.01
N ILE A 235 -7.78 11.04 -27.19
CA ILE A 235 -8.50 12.31 -27.31
C ILE A 235 -9.89 12.14 -26.68
N PRO A 236 -10.29 13.00 -25.73
CA PRO A 236 -11.60 12.94 -25.09
C PRO A 236 -12.76 13.02 -26.10
N LYS A 237 -13.90 12.40 -25.76
CA LYS A 237 -15.17 12.53 -26.48
C LYS A 237 -16.10 13.53 -25.77
N GLY A 238 -17.14 13.96 -26.48
CA GLY A 238 -18.17 14.89 -26.02
C GLY A 238 -17.75 16.36 -26.12
N PRO A 239 -18.57 17.29 -25.61
CA PRO A 239 -18.26 18.72 -25.62
C PRO A 239 -17.02 19.04 -24.77
N VAL A 240 -16.30 20.10 -25.13
CA VAL A 240 -15.13 20.57 -24.36
C VAL A 240 -15.57 20.96 -22.95
N LYS A 241 -16.68 21.70 -22.83
CA LYS A 241 -17.28 22.06 -21.55
C LYS A 241 -18.28 20.98 -21.15
N LYS A 242 -17.99 20.24 -20.09
CA LYS A 242 -18.84 19.15 -19.61
C LYS A 242 -18.76 18.96 -18.10
N ASP A 243 -19.72 18.24 -17.56
CA ASP A 243 -19.64 17.77 -16.17
C ASP A 243 -18.76 16.52 -16.13
N LYS A 244 -17.75 16.55 -15.27
CA LYS A 244 -16.82 15.45 -15.04
C LYS A 244 -16.99 14.97 -13.61
N GLU A 245 -17.21 13.68 -13.46
CA GLU A 245 -17.23 13.03 -12.16
C GLU A 245 -15.79 12.79 -11.69
N ILE A 246 -15.44 13.36 -10.54
CA ILE A 246 -14.16 13.18 -9.87
C ILE A 246 -14.40 12.28 -8.67
N VAL A 247 -13.62 11.23 -8.55
CA VAL A 247 -13.68 10.31 -7.41
C VAL A 247 -12.50 10.59 -6.49
N HIS A 248 -12.77 11.11 -5.30
CA HIS A 248 -11.77 11.27 -4.24
C HIS A 248 -11.81 10.04 -3.34
N THR A 249 -10.65 9.48 -3.06
CA THR A 249 -10.53 8.28 -2.23
C THR A 249 -9.67 8.61 -1.02
N LEU A 250 -10.27 8.58 0.16
CA LEU A 250 -9.61 8.89 1.44
C LEU A 250 -9.91 7.77 2.44
N THR A 251 -9.04 7.54 3.43
CA THR A 251 -9.42 6.71 4.58
C THR A 251 -10.17 7.51 5.63
N LEU A 252 -10.91 6.85 6.53
CA LEU A 252 -11.51 7.54 7.67
C LEU A 252 -10.46 8.19 8.56
N HIS A 253 -9.27 7.58 8.66
CA HIS A 253 -8.17 8.19 9.39
C HIS A 253 -7.64 9.46 8.71
N ASP A 254 -7.55 9.50 7.38
CA ASP A 254 -7.14 10.72 6.67
C ASP A 254 -8.13 11.87 6.91
N LEU A 255 -9.43 11.54 6.94
CA LEU A 255 -10.48 12.50 7.28
C LEU A 255 -10.37 12.96 8.74
N ASP A 256 -10.10 12.06 9.68
CA ASP A 256 -9.85 12.42 11.07
C ASP A 256 -8.69 13.41 11.20
N VAL A 257 -7.56 13.11 10.57
CA VAL A 257 -6.37 13.97 10.60
C VAL A 257 -6.67 15.32 9.97
N TYR A 258 -7.40 15.34 8.86
CA TYR A 258 -7.82 16.59 8.21
C TYR A 258 -8.70 17.44 9.13
N PHE A 259 -9.73 16.87 9.74
CA PHE A 259 -10.62 17.57 10.68
C PHE A 259 -9.88 18.01 11.94
N ALA A 260 -8.99 17.17 12.46
CA ALA A 260 -8.15 17.49 13.61
C ALA A 260 -7.21 18.65 13.32
N ALA A 261 -6.52 18.64 12.17
CA ALA A 261 -5.64 19.72 11.75
C ALA A 261 -6.38 21.05 11.58
N GLN A 262 -7.59 21.02 11.00
CA GLN A 262 -8.43 22.20 10.87
C GLN A 262 -8.82 22.79 12.23
N ARG A 263 -9.15 21.93 13.21
CA ARG A 263 -9.46 22.36 14.58
C ARG A 263 -8.21 22.86 15.31
N ALA A 264 -7.09 22.17 15.15
CA ALA A 264 -5.82 22.52 15.75
C ALA A 264 -5.29 23.88 15.27
N ALA A 265 -5.45 24.21 13.98
CA ALA A 265 -5.11 25.52 13.44
C ALA A 265 -5.88 26.65 14.15
N ILE A 266 -7.16 26.42 14.47
CA ILE A 266 -7.97 27.37 15.25
C ILE A 266 -7.47 27.43 16.69
N THR A 267 -7.24 26.29 17.33
CA THR A 267 -6.75 26.19 18.72
C THR A 267 -5.38 26.85 18.92
N ALA A 268 -4.47 26.69 17.96
CA ALA A 268 -3.13 27.30 17.99
C ALA A 268 -3.19 28.84 17.95
N LEU A 269 -4.18 29.44 17.26
CA LEU A 269 -4.41 30.89 17.31
C LEU A 269 -4.73 31.39 18.73
N PHE A 270 -5.23 30.50 19.60
CA PHE A 270 -5.57 30.80 20.99
C PHE A 270 -4.50 30.32 21.99
N GLY A 271 -3.35 29.81 21.52
CA GLY A 271 -2.20 29.47 22.36
C GLY A 271 -2.37 28.21 23.23
N PHE A 272 -3.34 27.35 22.94
CA PHE A 272 -3.51 26.08 23.66
C PHE A 272 -2.62 24.96 23.10
N GLU A 273 -2.24 24.03 23.96
CA GLU A 273 -1.41 22.87 23.63
C GLU A 273 -2.17 21.88 22.73
N MET A 274 -1.51 21.34 21.70
CA MET A 274 -2.13 20.41 20.76
C MET A 274 -2.09 18.97 21.30
N GLU A 275 -3.26 18.33 21.39
CA GLU A 275 -3.33 16.89 21.66
C GLU A 275 -2.75 16.08 20.50
N ARG A 276 -1.91 15.08 20.82
CA ARG A 276 -1.34 14.16 19.82
C ARG A 276 -2.33 13.08 19.37
N GLU A 277 -3.30 12.74 20.21
CA GLU A 277 -4.36 11.77 19.92
C GLU A 277 -5.58 12.47 19.30
N ILE A 278 -6.30 11.78 18.41
CA ILE A 278 -7.51 12.35 17.80
C ILE A 278 -8.68 12.13 18.75
N SER A 279 -9.31 13.24 19.16
CA SER A 279 -10.40 13.20 20.14
C SER A 279 -11.63 12.41 19.62
N PRO A 280 -12.38 11.73 20.50
CA PRO A 280 -13.61 11.04 20.13
C PRO A 280 -14.67 11.94 19.49
N GLU A 281 -14.70 13.23 19.85
CA GLU A 281 -15.63 14.22 19.28
C GLU A 281 -15.33 14.47 17.80
N ILE A 282 -14.03 14.56 17.44
CA ILE A 282 -13.62 14.72 16.03
C ILE A 282 -14.05 13.50 15.23
N ARG A 283 -13.79 12.28 15.75
CA ARG A 283 -14.18 11.04 15.08
C ARG A 283 -15.69 10.95 14.88
N LYS A 284 -16.46 11.31 15.90
CA LYS A 284 -17.93 11.36 15.80
C LYS A 284 -18.39 12.34 14.72
N ALA A 285 -17.79 13.53 14.66
CA ALA A 285 -18.11 14.51 13.63
C ALA A 285 -17.76 14.00 12.22
N VAL A 286 -16.62 13.34 12.05
CA VAL A 286 -16.23 12.69 10.79
C VAL A 286 -17.24 11.59 10.42
N ASP A 287 -17.62 10.74 11.36
CA ASP A 287 -18.57 9.65 11.12
C ASP A 287 -19.95 10.18 10.70
N GLU A 288 -20.45 11.24 11.35
CA GLU A 288 -21.68 11.93 10.98
C GLU A 288 -21.59 12.55 9.57
N GLN A 289 -20.46 13.18 9.25
CA GLN A 289 -20.23 13.78 7.94
C GLN A 289 -20.16 12.72 6.82
N VAL A 290 -19.49 11.59 7.07
CA VAL A 290 -19.42 10.47 6.13
C VAL A 290 -20.78 9.84 5.93
N ARG A 291 -21.55 9.60 7.01
CA ARG A 291 -22.93 9.11 6.90
C ARG A 291 -23.80 10.02 6.04
N LYS A 292 -23.67 11.34 6.19
CA LYS A 292 -24.37 12.32 5.37
C LYS A 292 -23.97 12.21 3.89
N TRP A 293 -22.69 12.10 3.58
CA TRP A 293 -22.24 11.93 2.18
C TRP A 293 -22.79 10.64 1.55
N VAL A 294 -22.84 9.55 2.33
CA VAL A 294 -23.39 8.27 1.86
C VAL A 294 -24.90 8.36 1.64
N SER A 295 -25.65 8.95 2.57
CA SER A 295 -27.11 9.09 2.44
C SER A 295 -27.52 10.03 1.31
N GLU A 296 -26.71 11.04 1.00
CA GLU A 296 -26.88 11.94 -0.15
C GLU A 296 -26.46 11.28 -1.49
N GLY A 297 -25.93 10.05 -1.48
CA GLY A 297 -25.41 9.37 -2.67
C GLY A 297 -24.14 10.03 -3.25
N ARG A 298 -23.47 10.88 -2.46
CA ARG A 298 -22.23 11.57 -2.82
C ARG A 298 -20.98 10.78 -2.49
N GLY A 299 -21.13 9.66 -1.79
CA GLY A 299 -20.02 8.75 -1.56
C GLY A 299 -20.45 7.38 -1.09
N GLU A 300 -19.47 6.51 -0.94
CA GLU A 300 -19.64 5.14 -0.48
C GLU A 300 -18.47 4.77 0.43
N ILE A 301 -18.75 3.94 1.43
CA ILE A 301 -17.73 3.35 2.30
C ILE A 301 -17.34 2.02 1.69
N VAL A 302 -16.04 1.83 1.50
CA VAL A 302 -15.43 0.58 1.05
C VAL A 302 -14.71 -0.02 2.27
N PRO A 303 -15.24 -1.10 2.86
CA PRO A 303 -14.56 -1.80 3.94
C PRO A 303 -13.32 -2.50 3.38
N GLY A 304 -12.18 -2.28 4.04
CA GLY A 304 -10.94 -2.97 3.76
C GLY A 304 -10.70 -4.14 4.70
N VAL A 305 -9.43 -4.52 4.79
CA VAL A 305 -8.92 -5.60 5.64
C VAL A 305 -7.91 -5.04 6.63
N LEU A 306 -8.11 -5.34 7.92
CA LEU A 306 -7.12 -5.16 8.96
C LEU A 306 -6.50 -6.52 9.30
N PHE A 307 -5.23 -6.69 8.94
CA PHE A 307 -4.44 -7.88 9.26
C PHE A 307 -3.56 -7.62 10.47
N ILE A 308 -3.70 -8.45 11.50
CA ILE A 308 -2.85 -8.41 12.71
C ILE A 308 -2.06 -9.71 12.80
N ASP A 309 -0.75 -9.63 12.59
CA ASP A 309 0.16 -10.76 12.75
C ASP A 309 0.55 -10.97 14.21
N ASP A 310 0.95 -12.20 14.55
CA ASP A 310 1.32 -12.61 15.90
C ASP A 310 0.27 -12.23 16.97
N ALA A 311 -1.02 -12.44 16.68
CA ALA A 311 -2.14 -12.02 17.53
C ALA A 311 -2.05 -12.49 19.00
N HIS A 312 -1.36 -13.60 19.27
CA HIS A 312 -1.05 -14.08 20.63
C HIS A 312 -0.24 -13.09 21.48
N MET A 313 0.36 -12.06 20.87
CA MET A 313 1.11 -11.00 21.54
C MET A 313 0.21 -9.86 22.05
N LEU A 314 -1.08 -9.85 21.69
CA LEU A 314 -2.07 -8.92 22.24
C LEU A 314 -2.42 -9.31 23.69
N ASP A 315 -2.81 -8.31 24.47
CA ASP A 315 -3.35 -8.51 25.82
C ASP A 315 -4.88 -8.51 25.84
N ILE A 316 -5.44 -8.86 27.00
CA ILE A 316 -6.89 -8.95 27.21
C ILE A 316 -7.64 -7.64 26.92
N GLU A 317 -7.01 -6.48 27.15
CA GLU A 317 -7.60 -5.16 26.87
C GLU A 317 -7.72 -4.94 25.37
N ALA A 318 -6.66 -5.25 24.61
CA ALA A 318 -6.64 -5.16 23.15
C ALA A 318 -7.67 -6.11 22.51
N PHE A 319 -7.77 -7.35 23.01
CA PHE A 319 -8.80 -8.29 22.53
C PHE A 319 -10.21 -7.81 22.83
N SER A 320 -10.45 -7.26 24.02
CA SER A 320 -11.76 -6.69 24.38
C SER A 320 -12.13 -5.53 23.47
N PHE A 321 -11.17 -4.66 23.15
CA PHE A 321 -11.36 -3.57 22.19
C PHE A 321 -11.69 -4.08 20.78
N LEU A 322 -10.95 -5.06 20.27
CA LEU A 322 -11.21 -5.67 18.95
C LEU A 322 -12.57 -6.39 18.91
N SER A 323 -12.95 -7.08 19.99
CA SER A 323 -14.25 -7.75 20.14
C SER A 323 -15.40 -6.78 19.94
N ARG A 324 -15.35 -5.62 20.62
CA ARG A 324 -16.32 -4.53 20.46
C ARG A 324 -16.26 -3.90 19.07
N ALA A 325 -15.07 -3.76 18.49
CA ALA A 325 -14.92 -3.18 17.16
C ALA A 325 -15.60 -4.05 16.08
N MET A 326 -15.50 -5.39 16.15
CA MET A 326 -16.15 -6.29 15.18
C MET A 326 -17.68 -6.23 15.19
N GLU A 327 -18.30 -5.77 16.29
CA GLU A 327 -19.76 -5.58 16.37
C GLU A 327 -20.22 -4.36 15.57
N SER A 328 -19.32 -3.45 15.21
CA SER A 328 -19.64 -2.29 14.39
C SER A 328 -19.90 -2.70 12.94
N GLU A 329 -21.04 -2.29 12.39
CA GLU A 329 -21.38 -2.50 10.96
C GLU A 329 -20.35 -1.87 10.01
N LEU A 330 -19.63 -0.86 10.47
CA LEU A 330 -18.62 -0.14 9.69
C LEU A 330 -17.20 -0.60 10.02
N ALA A 331 -17.01 -1.77 10.64
CA ALA A 331 -15.66 -2.30 10.89
C ALA A 331 -15.05 -2.87 9.61
N PRO A 332 -13.72 -2.69 9.39
CA PRO A 332 -13.03 -3.45 8.36
C PRO A 332 -13.02 -4.94 8.73
N ILE A 333 -12.76 -5.79 7.75
CA ILE A 333 -12.61 -7.22 8.00
C ILE A 333 -11.33 -7.45 8.80
N ILE A 334 -11.47 -7.96 10.02
CA ILE A 334 -10.34 -8.26 10.91
C ILE A 334 -9.86 -9.69 10.64
N ILE A 335 -8.60 -9.80 10.22
CA ILE A 335 -7.89 -11.07 10.03
C ILE A 335 -6.75 -11.12 11.04
N LEU A 336 -6.82 -12.05 11.98
CA LEU A 336 -5.77 -12.33 12.94
C LEU A 336 -4.91 -13.49 12.42
N ALA A 337 -3.61 -13.46 12.70
CA ALA A 337 -2.72 -14.59 12.44
C ALA A 337 -1.95 -15.00 13.69
N THR A 338 -1.75 -16.30 13.86
CA THR A 338 -0.96 -16.84 14.98
C THR A 338 -0.22 -18.11 14.57
N ASN A 339 0.94 -18.31 15.18
CA ASN A 339 1.77 -19.50 15.07
C ASN A 339 1.85 -20.28 16.39
N ARG A 340 1.13 -19.85 17.43
CA ARG A 340 1.09 -20.50 18.75
C ARG A 340 -0.07 -21.50 18.84
N GLY A 341 0.19 -22.62 19.50
CA GLY A 341 -0.83 -23.57 19.95
C GLY A 341 -1.46 -23.07 21.25
N LEU A 342 -1.36 -23.84 22.34
CA LEU A 342 -1.79 -23.39 23.67
C LEU A 342 -0.78 -22.39 24.25
N THR A 343 -1.25 -21.24 24.75
CA THR A 343 -0.41 -20.25 25.43
C THR A 343 -1.25 -19.36 26.35
N LYS A 344 -0.60 -18.69 27.31
CA LYS A 344 -1.25 -17.70 28.16
C LYS A 344 -1.74 -16.48 27.36
N ILE A 345 -2.92 -15.98 27.72
CA ILE A 345 -3.41 -14.67 27.26
C ILE A 345 -2.63 -13.59 28.03
N ARG A 346 -1.95 -12.69 27.33
CA ARG A 346 -1.13 -11.66 28.00
C ARG A 346 -1.98 -10.76 28.89
N GLY A 347 -1.43 -10.43 30.06
CA GLY A 347 -2.15 -9.69 31.11
C GLY A 347 -3.02 -10.57 32.01
N THR A 348 -3.05 -11.89 31.81
CA THR A 348 -3.80 -12.85 32.64
C THR A 348 -2.97 -14.11 32.89
N ASP A 349 -3.45 -14.96 33.80
CA ASP A 349 -2.92 -16.31 34.03
C ASP A 349 -3.68 -17.41 33.27
N ILE A 350 -4.62 -17.02 32.42
CA ILE A 350 -5.47 -17.96 31.69
C ILE A 350 -4.71 -18.48 30.47
N GLU A 351 -4.56 -19.79 30.37
CA GLU A 351 -4.14 -20.46 29.13
C GLU A 351 -5.34 -20.67 28.21
N SER A 352 -5.16 -20.37 26.94
CA SER A 352 -6.19 -20.50 25.92
C SER A 352 -5.59 -20.94 24.59
N PRO A 353 -6.35 -21.62 23.71
CA PRO A 353 -5.92 -21.81 22.33
C PRO A 353 -5.49 -20.50 21.70
N HIS A 354 -4.30 -20.51 21.11
CA HIS A 354 -3.68 -19.39 20.41
C HIS A 354 -3.41 -18.13 21.26
N GLY A 355 -3.60 -18.20 22.58
CA GLY A 355 -3.51 -17.02 23.46
C GLY A 355 -4.63 -16.02 23.24
N ILE A 356 -5.77 -16.45 22.71
CA ILE A 356 -6.94 -15.60 22.42
C ILE A 356 -8.08 -15.96 23.39
N PRO A 357 -8.82 -14.99 23.96
CA PRO A 357 -10.00 -15.25 24.78
C PRO A 357 -11.03 -16.14 24.06
N LEU A 358 -11.66 -17.08 24.78
CA LEU A 358 -12.59 -18.06 24.20
C LEU A 358 -13.82 -17.38 23.57
N ASP A 359 -14.34 -16.33 24.19
CA ASP A 359 -15.46 -15.53 23.70
C ASP A 359 -15.15 -14.84 22.37
N LEU A 360 -13.89 -14.43 22.16
CA LEU A 360 -13.43 -13.91 20.89
C LEU A 360 -13.20 -15.03 19.87
N LEU A 361 -12.61 -16.16 20.27
CA LEU A 361 -12.41 -17.31 19.39
C LEU A 361 -13.72 -17.82 18.78
N ASP A 362 -14.81 -17.83 19.55
CA ASP A 362 -16.15 -18.24 19.07
C ASP A 362 -16.69 -17.33 17.95
N ARG A 363 -16.16 -16.11 17.82
CA ARG A 363 -16.51 -15.14 16.76
C ARG A 363 -15.58 -15.22 15.54
N LEU A 364 -14.52 -16.04 15.59
CA LEU A 364 -13.52 -16.13 14.54
C LEU A 364 -13.74 -17.38 13.67
N LEU A 365 -13.71 -17.18 12.35
CA LEU A 365 -13.58 -18.27 11.39
C LEU A 365 -12.12 -18.72 11.34
N ILE A 366 -11.83 -19.90 11.87
CA ILE A 366 -10.47 -20.42 11.96
C ILE A 366 -10.10 -21.15 10.66
N ILE A 367 -9.07 -20.64 9.97
CA ILE A 367 -8.51 -21.25 8.76
C ILE A 367 -7.11 -21.79 9.10
N PRO A 368 -6.95 -23.12 9.22
CA PRO A 368 -5.65 -23.73 9.44
C PRO A 368 -4.82 -23.74 8.15
N THR A 369 -3.52 -23.52 8.29
CA THR A 369 -2.51 -23.67 7.24
C THR A 369 -1.59 -24.83 7.59
N ARG A 370 -1.07 -25.52 6.57
CA ARG A 370 -0.19 -26.69 6.74
C ARG A 370 1.25 -26.40 6.32
N PRO A 371 2.23 -27.18 6.78
CA PRO A 371 3.55 -27.19 6.15
C PRO A 371 3.44 -27.48 4.64
N TYR A 372 4.33 -26.86 3.86
CA TYR A 372 4.43 -27.09 2.43
C TYR A 372 5.12 -28.43 2.14
N THR A 373 4.73 -29.08 1.04
CA THR A 373 5.46 -30.24 0.51
C THR A 373 6.74 -29.80 -0.20
N ALA A 374 7.67 -30.72 -0.46
CA ALA A 374 8.91 -30.41 -1.20
C ALA A 374 8.62 -29.82 -2.59
N ASP A 375 7.62 -30.34 -3.30
CA ASP A 375 7.20 -29.81 -4.61
C ASP A 375 6.67 -28.39 -4.50
N GLU A 376 5.85 -28.11 -3.48
CA GLU A 376 5.34 -26.76 -3.22
C GLU A 376 6.49 -25.79 -2.85
N ILE A 377 7.44 -26.23 -2.03
CA ILE A 377 8.63 -25.45 -1.68
C ILE A 377 9.45 -25.12 -2.93
N ARG A 378 9.69 -26.10 -3.81
CA ARG A 378 10.43 -25.91 -5.07
C ARG A 378 9.77 -24.84 -5.94
N GLU A 379 8.45 -24.92 -6.13
CA GLU A 379 7.71 -23.94 -6.93
C GLU A 379 7.70 -22.55 -6.27
N ILE A 380 7.61 -22.46 -4.95
CA ILE A 380 7.72 -21.17 -4.25
C ILE A 380 9.12 -20.58 -4.47
N ILE A 381 10.19 -21.35 -4.33
CA ILE A 381 11.57 -20.85 -4.54
C ILE A 381 11.74 -20.35 -5.97
N LYS A 382 11.21 -21.05 -6.99
CA LYS A 382 11.25 -20.59 -8.38
C LYS A 382 10.57 -19.23 -8.55
N ILE A 383 9.36 -19.06 -7.99
CA ILE A 383 8.61 -17.80 -8.07
C ILE A 383 9.41 -16.67 -7.40
N ARG A 384 10.02 -16.93 -6.24
CA ARG A 384 10.85 -15.94 -5.53
C ARG A 384 12.12 -15.58 -6.28
N ALA A 385 12.81 -16.57 -6.82
CA ALA A 385 13.99 -16.35 -7.63
C ALA A 385 13.68 -15.45 -8.84
N ALA A 386 12.53 -15.68 -9.50
CA ALA A 386 12.08 -14.83 -10.60
C ALA A 386 11.68 -13.41 -10.15
N GLU A 387 11.07 -13.23 -8.98
CA GLU A 387 10.74 -11.90 -8.42
C GLU A 387 11.99 -11.09 -8.07
N GLU A 388 13.01 -11.74 -7.53
CA GLU A 388 14.23 -11.11 -7.03
C GLU A 388 15.33 -11.02 -8.11
N ASP A 389 15.03 -11.48 -9.33
CA ASP A 389 15.96 -11.55 -10.47
C ASP A 389 17.25 -12.32 -10.08
N VAL A 390 17.03 -13.53 -9.56
CA VAL A 390 18.07 -14.48 -9.15
C VAL A 390 18.02 -15.69 -10.07
N GLU A 391 19.04 -15.86 -10.90
CA GLU A 391 19.19 -17.02 -11.77
C GLU A 391 19.73 -18.21 -10.96
N LEU A 392 18.96 -19.29 -10.87
CA LEU A 392 19.33 -20.51 -10.16
C LEU A 392 19.54 -21.66 -11.16
N THR A 393 20.65 -22.38 -11.02
CA THR A 393 20.81 -23.72 -11.63
C THR A 393 19.79 -24.72 -11.06
N ASP A 394 19.51 -25.80 -11.80
CA ASP A 394 18.62 -26.85 -11.33
C ASP A 394 19.14 -27.50 -10.04
N GLU A 395 20.46 -27.72 -9.93
CA GLU A 395 21.09 -28.28 -8.73
C GLU A 395 20.99 -27.31 -7.54
N ALA A 396 21.15 -26.00 -7.77
CA ALA A 396 20.95 -24.97 -6.74
C ALA A 396 19.51 -24.99 -6.22
N LEU A 397 18.54 -25.08 -7.13
CA LEU A 397 17.12 -25.14 -6.78
C LEU A 397 16.77 -26.42 -6.00
N GLU A 398 17.32 -27.57 -6.39
CA GLU A 398 17.16 -28.83 -5.63
C GLU A 398 17.74 -28.71 -4.22
N LEU A 399 18.94 -28.14 -4.08
CA LEU A 399 19.57 -27.93 -2.77
C LEU A 399 18.75 -26.99 -1.88
N LEU A 400 18.27 -25.87 -2.41
CA LEU A 400 17.41 -24.95 -1.66
C LEU A 400 16.08 -25.61 -1.27
N THR A 401 15.51 -26.45 -2.14
CA THR A 401 14.28 -27.21 -1.84
C THR A 401 14.51 -28.17 -0.68
N LYS A 402 15.63 -28.89 -0.69
CA LYS A 402 16.03 -29.79 0.40
C LYS A 402 16.24 -29.03 1.71
N ILE A 403 16.98 -27.91 1.66
CA ILE A 403 17.19 -27.04 2.83
C ILE A 403 15.84 -26.57 3.39
N GLY A 404 14.94 -26.08 2.53
CA GLY A 404 13.62 -25.59 2.93
C GLY A 404 12.74 -26.66 3.60
N SER A 405 12.88 -27.91 3.16
CA SER A 405 12.16 -29.06 3.72
C SER A 405 12.73 -29.51 5.07
N GLU A 406 14.05 -29.48 5.25
CA GLU A 406 14.73 -29.92 6.49
C GLU A 406 14.70 -28.83 7.59
N THR A 407 14.73 -27.56 7.19
CA THR A 407 14.81 -26.40 8.07
C THR A 407 13.53 -25.57 8.00
N SER A 408 13.49 -24.54 7.14
CA SER A 408 12.31 -23.74 6.86
C SER A 408 12.40 -23.09 5.48
N LEU A 409 11.25 -22.89 4.84
CA LEU A 409 11.13 -22.14 3.58
C LEU A 409 11.72 -20.72 3.70
N ARG A 410 11.52 -20.05 4.84
CA ARG A 410 12.06 -18.70 5.09
C ARG A 410 13.58 -18.68 4.98
N TYR A 411 14.25 -19.64 5.61
CA TYR A 411 15.70 -19.73 5.58
C TYR A 411 16.21 -20.05 4.17
N ALA A 412 15.58 -20.99 3.46
CA ALA A 412 15.95 -21.29 2.07
C ALA A 412 15.84 -20.05 1.16
N VAL A 413 14.74 -19.30 1.23
CA VAL A 413 14.58 -18.04 0.46
C VAL A 413 15.63 -17.00 0.86
N GLN A 414 15.91 -16.84 2.15
CA GLN A 414 16.92 -15.90 2.64
C GLN A 414 18.35 -16.22 2.16
N LEU A 415 18.66 -17.48 1.84
CA LEU A 415 19.97 -17.88 1.33
C LEU A 415 20.20 -17.49 -0.14
N MET A 416 19.16 -17.19 -0.91
CA MET A 416 19.29 -16.86 -2.34
C MET A 416 20.14 -15.61 -2.56
N GLU A 417 19.88 -14.53 -1.82
CA GLU A 417 20.60 -13.27 -2.00
C GLU A 417 22.09 -13.36 -1.59
N PRO A 418 22.46 -13.91 -0.42
CA PRO A 418 23.85 -14.21 -0.11
C PRO A 418 24.53 -15.09 -1.17
N ALA A 419 23.85 -16.14 -1.66
CA ALA A 419 24.39 -17.01 -2.69
C ALA A 419 24.62 -16.27 -4.02
N ARG A 420 23.72 -15.35 -4.40
CA ARG A 420 23.90 -14.45 -5.55
C ARG A 420 25.13 -13.57 -5.41
N ILE A 421 25.33 -12.98 -4.23
CA ILE A 421 26.51 -12.15 -3.96
C ILE A 421 27.80 -13.00 -4.06
N ILE A 422 27.79 -14.23 -3.55
CA ILE A 422 28.93 -15.16 -3.64
C ILE A 422 29.22 -15.53 -5.10
N ALA A 423 28.20 -15.87 -5.89
CA ALA A 423 28.33 -16.18 -7.31
C ALA A 423 28.95 -14.99 -8.08
N ARG A 424 28.46 -13.77 -7.83
CA ARG A 424 28.98 -12.54 -8.46
C ARG A 424 30.44 -12.27 -8.10
N ARG A 425 30.85 -12.51 -6.85
CA ARG A 425 32.27 -12.41 -6.45
C ARG A 425 33.17 -13.39 -7.19
N LYS A 426 32.63 -14.52 -7.64
CA LYS A 426 33.31 -15.51 -8.49
C LYS A 426 33.15 -15.22 -9.99
N GLY A 427 32.59 -14.07 -10.36
CA GLY A 427 32.42 -13.64 -11.76
C GLY A 427 31.26 -14.32 -12.49
N ARG A 428 30.26 -14.85 -11.78
CA ARG A 428 29.06 -15.51 -12.34
C ARG A 428 27.79 -14.78 -11.91
N GLU A 429 26.82 -14.64 -12.81
CA GLU A 429 25.47 -14.15 -12.44
C GLU A 429 24.57 -15.29 -11.96
N GLU A 430 24.73 -16.48 -12.54
CA GLU A 430 23.97 -17.68 -12.17
C GLU A 430 24.50 -18.32 -10.86
N VAL A 431 23.57 -18.59 -9.95
CA VAL A 431 23.82 -19.22 -8.65
C VAL A 431 23.88 -20.74 -8.79
N ARG A 432 24.97 -21.32 -8.26
CA ARG A 432 25.22 -22.76 -8.24
C ARG A 432 25.06 -23.32 -6.83
N ALA A 433 24.90 -24.64 -6.73
CA ALA A 433 24.81 -25.34 -5.45
C ALA A 433 26.00 -25.03 -4.51
N GLU A 434 27.22 -24.89 -5.05
CA GLU A 434 28.42 -24.52 -4.28
C GLU A 434 28.30 -23.14 -3.60
N ASP A 435 27.60 -22.19 -4.21
CA ASP A 435 27.43 -20.83 -3.67
C ASP A 435 26.42 -20.85 -2.51
N ILE A 436 25.39 -21.70 -2.60
CA ILE A 436 24.43 -21.93 -1.52
C ILE A 436 25.09 -22.67 -0.35
N GLU A 437 25.94 -23.66 -0.61
CA GLU A 437 26.70 -24.33 0.44
C GLU A 437 27.64 -23.36 1.17
N GLU A 438 28.29 -22.47 0.42
CA GLU A 438 29.14 -21.42 1.00
C GLU A 438 28.31 -20.44 1.84
N ALA A 439 27.15 -20.00 1.35
CA ALA A 439 26.22 -19.17 2.12
C ALA A 439 25.76 -19.87 3.40
N LYS A 440 25.40 -21.16 3.33
CA LYS A 440 24.95 -21.97 4.48
C LYS A 440 26.03 -22.11 5.56
N LYS A 441 27.31 -22.12 5.19
CA LYS A 441 28.43 -22.13 6.17
C LYS A 441 28.55 -20.82 6.95
N LEU A 442 28.13 -19.70 6.35
CA LEU A 442 28.24 -18.36 6.93
C LEU A 442 26.97 -17.95 7.71
N PHE A 443 25.80 -18.37 7.23
CA PHE A 443 24.51 -17.99 7.81
C PHE A 443 23.79 -19.23 8.30
N VAL A 444 23.71 -19.43 9.62
CA VAL A 444 23.08 -20.60 10.23
C VAL A 444 21.55 -20.46 10.35
N ASP A 445 20.82 -21.57 10.33
CA ASP A 445 19.38 -21.56 10.59
C ASP A 445 19.05 -21.47 12.09
N VAL A 446 17.78 -21.29 12.43
CA VAL A 446 17.33 -21.13 13.82
C VAL A 446 17.69 -22.34 14.70
N LYS A 447 17.57 -23.58 14.19
CA LYS A 447 17.89 -24.79 14.98
C LYS A 447 19.38 -24.81 15.30
N GLN A 448 20.23 -24.59 14.30
CA GLN A 448 21.68 -24.49 14.47
C GLN A 448 22.09 -23.35 15.41
N SER A 449 21.43 -22.19 15.31
CA SER A 449 21.66 -21.07 16.22
C SER A 449 21.31 -21.42 17.67
N VAL A 450 20.20 -22.11 17.90
CA VAL A 450 19.80 -22.57 19.25
C VAL A 450 20.81 -23.58 19.79
N GLU A 451 21.28 -24.52 18.97
CA GLU A 451 22.33 -25.47 19.37
C GLU A 451 23.66 -24.78 19.69
N HIS A 452 24.02 -23.74 18.93
CA HIS A 452 25.20 -22.93 19.19
C HIS A 452 25.08 -22.21 20.55
N VAL A 453 23.95 -21.56 20.82
CA VAL A 453 23.71 -20.89 22.12
C VAL A 453 23.78 -21.89 23.28
N LYS A 454 23.16 -23.07 23.14
CA LYS A 454 23.23 -24.13 24.16
C LYS A 454 24.65 -24.61 24.41
N ARG A 455 25.47 -24.75 23.36
CA ARG A 455 26.86 -25.20 23.48
C ARG A 455 27.73 -24.21 24.27
N TYR A 456 27.47 -22.92 24.13
CA TYR A 456 28.22 -21.85 24.78
C TYR A 456 27.42 -21.15 25.89
N GLU A 457 26.40 -21.81 26.46
CA GLU A 457 25.47 -21.21 27.41
C GLU A 457 26.17 -20.54 28.59
N GLN A 458 27.26 -21.13 29.09
CA GLN A 458 28.05 -20.58 30.19
C GLN A 458 28.85 -19.32 29.84
N MET A 459 29.05 -19.05 28.55
CA MET A 459 29.76 -17.86 28.05
C MET A 459 28.80 -16.73 27.65
N PHE A 460 27.53 -17.05 27.40
CA PHE A 460 26.50 -16.05 27.12
C PHE A 460 26.05 -15.38 28.41
N LEU A 461 25.91 -14.04 28.37
CA LEU A 461 25.31 -13.27 29.45
C LEU A 461 23.82 -13.63 29.53
N LYS A 462 23.32 -13.82 30.75
CA LYS A 462 21.91 -14.13 31.04
C LYS A 462 21.06 -12.88 31.17
#